data_AF-A0A2L2Y4B9-F1
#
_entry.id   AF-A0A2L2Y4B9-F1
#
_cell.length_a   1.000
_cell.length_b   1.000
_cell.length_c   1.000
_cell.angle_alpha   90.00
_cell.angle_beta   90.00
_cell.angle_gamma   90.00
#
_symmetry.space_group_name_H-M   'P 1'
#
loop_
_entity.id
_entity.type
_entity.pdbx_description
1 polymer ?
#
loop_
_entity_poly.entity_id
_entity_poly.type
_entity_poly.pdbx_seq_one_letter_code
_entity_poly.pdbx_strand_id
1 'polypeptide(L)'
;LEEDTEKMQESSEGDTFTFYEPKTSAQVMNEDNRFQITLETSYYQPEEVSVKIADGQIDVSAMHESMENGLYEFHEMYRSFNIPNNVNPEVITARLNADGKLIIEAACNEQEESSPTERDIPVIRVSE
;
A
#
# COMPACT_ATOMS: atom_id res chain seq x y z
N LEU A 1 35.22 1.67 9.26
CA LEU A 1 34.18 2.71 9.21
C LEU A 1 32.91 2.03 9.72
N GLU A 2 33.00 1.68 11.01
CA GLU A 2 32.04 1.99 12.08
C GLU A 2 30.99 0.86 12.12
N GLU A 3 31.23 -0.27 12.81
CA GLU A 3 31.40 -0.44 14.26
C GLU A 3 30.45 0.48 15.04
N ASP A 4 29.29 -0.06 15.45
CA ASP A 4 28.81 0.00 16.84
C ASP A 4 27.45 -0.72 16.95
N THR A 5 27.49 -2.03 17.20
CA THR A 5 26.39 -2.71 17.90
C THR A 5 26.78 -2.72 19.38
N GLU A 6 26.68 -1.56 20.01
CA GLU A 6 26.95 -1.41 21.44
C GLU A 6 25.95 -2.27 22.23
N LYS A 7 26.51 -3.29 22.87
CA LYS A 7 25.95 -4.00 24.01
C LYS A 7 25.59 -2.97 25.09
N MET A 8 24.32 -2.64 25.24
CA MET A 8 23.84 -1.89 26.40
C MET A 8 23.60 -2.83 27.58
N GLN A 9 24.14 -2.39 28.71
CA GLN A 9 24.42 -3.12 29.92
C GLN A 9 23.16 -3.32 30.78
N GLU A 10 23.08 -4.51 31.36
CA GLU A 10 22.05 -5.00 32.29
C GLU A 10 21.96 -4.13 33.56
N SER A 11 20.76 -3.65 33.93
CA SER A 11 20.47 -3.17 35.30
C SER A 11 19.02 -3.35 35.73
N SER A 12 18.87 -4.12 36.82
CA SER A 12 17.83 -4.13 37.88
C SER A 12 16.35 -4.35 37.53
N GLU A 13 15.87 -5.54 37.93
CA GLU A 13 14.53 -5.90 38.41
C GLU A 13 13.32 -5.13 37.84
N GLY A 14 12.74 -5.63 36.73
CA GLY A 14 11.34 -5.33 36.38
C GLY A 14 10.99 -5.35 34.90
N ASP A 15 11.90 -4.94 34.02
CA ASP A 15 11.56 -4.68 32.62
C ASP A 15 11.98 -5.85 31.72
N THR A 16 11.06 -6.79 31.51
CA THR A 16 11.24 -7.80 30.45
C THR A 16 10.94 -7.13 29.10
N PHE A 17 11.98 -6.66 28.42
CA PHE A 17 11.85 -6.14 27.06
C PHE A 17 11.65 -7.30 26.08
N THR A 18 10.41 -7.63 25.76
CA THR A 18 10.10 -8.60 24.70
C THR A 18 10.08 -7.88 23.36
N PHE A 19 11.00 -8.24 22.47
CA PHE A 19 10.98 -7.80 21.07
C PHE A 19 9.83 -8.53 20.35
N TYR A 20 8.64 -7.96 20.39
CA TYR A 20 7.52 -8.40 19.57
C TYR A 20 7.68 -7.78 18.17
N GLU A 21 7.95 -8.61 17.17
CA GLU A 21 7.88 -8.18 15.77
C GLU A 21 6.45 -8.41 15.25
N PRO A 22 5.65 -7.36 15.01
CA PRO A 22 4.36 -7.52 14.37
C PRO A 22 4.58 -8.12 12.97
N LYS A 23 4.08 -9.33 12.77
CA LYS A 23 4.14 -10.01 11.46
C LYS A 23 3.12 -9.37 10.52
N THR A 24 3.48 -8.23 9.92
CA THR A 24 2.67 -7.59 8.89
C THR A 24 2.83 -8.36 7.57
N SER A 25 1.72 -8.86 7.04
CA SER A 25 1.69 -9.54 5.73
C SER A 25 1.27 -8.57 4.63
N ALA A 26 1.85 -8.71 3.44
CA ALA A 26 1.45 -7.97 2.25
C ALA A 26 1.17 -8.96 1.11
N GLN A 27 0.07 -8.74 0.39
CA GLN A 27 -0.31 -9.49 -0.80
C GLN A 27 -0.51 -8.51 -1.94
N VAL A 28 0.10 -8.80 -3.10
CA VAL A 28 -0.05 -8.00 -4.32
C VAL A 28 -0.69 -8.87 -5.38
N MET A 29 -1.75 -8.35 -5.99
CA MET A 29 -2.45 -8.96 -7.09
C MET A 29 -2.43 -8.00 -8.27
N ASN A 30 -2.01 -8.51 -9.42
CA ASN A 30 -1.96 -7.78 -10.67
C ASN A 30 -2.45 -8.73 -11.76
N GLU A 31 -3.75 -8.73 -12.00
CA GLU A 31 -4.41 -9.58 -12.99
C GLU A 31 -5.17 -8.67 -13.95
N ASP A 32 -5.00 -8.90 -15.27
CA ASP A 32 -5.61 -8.23 -16.43
C ASP A 32 -6.14 -6.79 -16.17
N ASN A 33 -7.28 -6.64 -15.49
CA ASN A 33 -7.96 -5.36 -15.27
C ASN A 33 -7.96 -4.82 -13.83
N ARG A 34 -7.20 -5.44 -12.92
CA ARG A 34 -7.17 -5.04 -11.51
C ARG A 34 -5.77 -5.13 -10.90
N PHE A 35 -5.35 -4.01 -10.33
CA PHE A 35 -4.22 -3.92 -9.43
C PHE A 35 -4.74 -3.76 -8.00
N GLN A 36 -4.25 -4.61 -7.09
CA GLN A 36 -4.63 -4.56 -5.68
C GLN A 36 -3.47 -4.95 -4.78
N ILE A 37 -3.28 -4.18 -3.71
CA ILE A 37 -2.40 -4.49 -2.59
C ILE A 37 -3.28 -4.68 -1.36
N THR A 38 -3.03 -5.74 -0.58
CA THR A 38 -3.67 -5.97 0.72
C THR A 38 -2.59 -6.07 1.79
N LEU A 39 -2.60 -5.19 2.78
CA LEU A 39 -1.69 -5.19 3.92
C LEU A 39 -2.43 -5.47 5.23
N GLU A 40 -1.82 -6.28 6.09
CA GLU A 40 -2.25 -6.47 7.47
C GLU A 40 -1.76 -5.30 8.33
N THR A 41 -2.69 -4.53 8.87
CA THR A 41 -2.45 -3.31 9.66
C THR A 41 -3.23 -3.30 10.98
N SER A 42 -3.71 -4.46 11.45
CA SER A 42 -4.50 -4.60 12.68
C SER A 42 -3.80 -4.18 13.97
N TYR A 43 -2.48 -3.98 13.94
CA TYR A 43 -1.69 -3.45 15.06
C TYR A 43 -1.68 -1.91 15.13
N TYR A 44 -2.34 -1.24 14.18
CA TYR A 44 -2.34 0.22 14.06
C TYR A 44 -3.77 0.73 14.02
N GLN A 45 -3.98 1.91 14.61
CA GLN A 45 -5.22 2.66 14.43
C GLN A 45 -5.29 3.25 13.02
N PRO A 46 -6.48 3.47 12.46
CA PRO A 46 -6.63 4.09 11.14
C PRO A 46 -5.87 5.42 10.98
N GLU A 47 -5.80 6.21 12.05
CA GLU A 47 -5.13 7.52 12.08
C GLU A 47 -3.59 7.40 12.10
N GLU A 48 -3.05 6.23 12.47
CA GLU A 48 -1.62 5.94 12.51
C GLU A 48 -1.09 5.47 11.14
N VAL A 49 -1.99 5.12 10.20
CA VAL A 49 -1.64 4.60 8.87
C VAL A 49 -1.67 5.73 7.84
N SER A 50 -0.59 5.87 7.07
CA SER A 50 -0.48 6.82 5.96
C SER A 50 -0.20 6.09 4.65
N VAL A 51 -0.89 6.52 3.59
CA VAL A 51 -0.64 6.08 2.21
C VAL A 51 -0.27 7.30 1.38
N LYS A 52 0.86 7.23 0.68
CA LYS A 52 1.36 8.28 -0.21
C LYS A 52 1.70 7.70 -1.56
N ILE A 53 1.45 8.49 -2.60
CA ILE A 53 1.87 8.17 -3.96
C ILE A 53 2.91 9.20 -4.34
N ALA A 54 4.13 8.74 -4.60
CA ALA A 54 5.25 9.58 -5.01
C ALA A 54 6.18 8.76 -5.90
N ASP A 55 6.79 9.40 -6.90
CA ASP A 55 7.87 8.81 -7.71
C ASP A 55 7.54 7.44 -8.35
N GLY A 56 6.28 7.22 -8.73
CA GLY A 56 5.80 5.96 -9.32
C GLY A 56 5.64 4.81 -8.32
N GLN A 57 5.60 5.13 -7.02
CA GLN A 57 5.46 4.19 -5.92
C GLN A 57 4.27 4.54 -5.03
N ILE A 58 3.80 3.53 -4.31
CA ILE A 58 2.84 3.64 -3.22
C ILE A 58 3.60 3.34 -1.93
N ASP A 59 3.79 4.37 -1.12
CA ASP A 59 4.42 4.27 0.19
C ASP A 59 3.36 4.18 1.27
N VAL A 60 3.48 3.15 2.10
CA VAL A 60 2.64 2.91 3.27
C VAL A 60 3.52 2.99 4.51
N SER A 61 3.18 3.88 5.42
CA SER A 61 3.84 4.00 6.73
C SER A 61 2.82 3.86 7.85
N ALA A 62 3.19 3.19 8.93
CA ALA A 62 2.39 3.15 10.14
C ALA A 62 3.28 3.15 11.38
N MET A 63 2.92 3.94 12.39
CA MET A 63 3.68 4.05 13.63
C MET A 63 2.70 4.07 14.81
N HIS A 64 2.89 3.14 15.74
CA HIS A 64 2.14 3.04 16.98
C HIS A 64 3.10 3.24 18.15
N GLU A 65 2.69 4.05 19.11
CA GLU A 65 3.40 4.26 20.37
C GLU A 65 2.39 4.38 21.50
N SER A 66 2.48 3.52 22.51
CA SER A 66 1.62 3.56 23.69
C SER A 66 2.38 3.28 24.97
N MET A 67 1.87 3.83 26.08
CA MET A 67 2.39 3.61 27.42
C MET A 67 1.21 3.33 28.36
N GLU A 68 1.02 2.07 28.73
CA GLU A 68 -0.10 1.63 29.56
C GLU A 68 0.37 0.75 30.71
N ASN A 69 -0.05 1.07 31.94
CA ASN A 69 0.27 0.28 33.15
C ASN A 69 1.77 -0.01 33.37
N GLY A 70 2.64 0.90 32.92
CA GLY A 70 4.10 0.73 33.00
C GLY A 70 4.70 -0.06 31.83
N LEU A 71 3.88 -0.56 30.90
CA LEU A 71 4.33 -1.20 29.68
C LEU A 71 4.38 -0.19 28.53
N TYR A 72 5.52 -0.13 27.86
CA TYR A 72 5.73 0.64 26.65
C TYR A 72 5.61 -0.27 25.42
N GLU A 73 4.80 0.11 24.45
CA GLU A 73 4.65 -0.58 23.15
C GLU A 73 4.99 0.38 22.02
N PHE A 74 5.86 -0.07 21.10
CA PHE A 74 6.24 0.68 19.91
C PHE A 74 6.27 -0.25 18.70
N HIS A 75 5.53 0.10 17.66
CA HIS A 75 5.52 -0.60 16.39
C HIS A 75 5.71 0.38 15.24
N GLU A 76 6.54 0.03 14.26
CA GLU A 76 6.75 0.83 13.07
C GLU A 76 6.80 -0.05 11.83
N MET A 77 6.11 0.36 10.77
CA MET A 77 6.08 -0.32 9.48
C MET A 77 6.30 0.69 8.35
N TYR A 78 7.19 0.33 7.43
CA TYR A 78 7.32 0.98 6.13
C TYR A 78 7.26 -0.06 5.02
N ARG A 79 6.41 0.18 4.01
CA ARG A 79 6.29 -0.65 2.81
C ARG A 79 6.18 0.25 1.59
N SER A 80 6.91 -0.08 0.54
CA SER A 80 6.83 0.63 -0.75
C SER A 80 6.52 -0.37 -1.85
N PHE A 81 5.62 0.00 -2.75
CA PHE A 81 5.18 -0.83 -3.87
C PHE A 81 5.27 -0.06 -5.18
N ASN A 82 5.88 -0.66 -6.20
CA ASN A 82 5.92 -0.05 -7.52
C ASN A 82 4.53 -0.08 -8.16
N ILE A 83 4.13 1.05 -8.76
CA ILE A 83 2.91 1.13 -9.56
C ILE A 83 3.20 0.54 -10.95
N PRO A 84 2.41 -0.44 -11.41
CA PRO A 84 2.54 -0.96 -12.78
C PRO A 84 2.28 0.14 -13.83
N ASN A 85 2.96 0.08 -14.98
CA ASN A 85 2.84 1.08 -16.05
C ASN A 85 1.42 1.25 -16.61
N ASN A 86 0.56 0.22 -16.47
CA ASN A 86 -0.82 0.20 -16.94
C ASN A 86 -1.83 0.70 -15.88
N VAL A 87 -1.36 1.18 -14.73
CA VAL A 87 -2.20 1.74 -13.67
C VAL A 87 -2.05 3.25 -13.65
N ASN A 88 -3.17 3.97 -13.77
CA ASN A 88 -3.19 5.42 -13.59
C ASN A 88 -3.10 5.75 -12.08
N PRO A 89 -2.07 6.49 -11.61
CA PRO A 89 -1.96 6.84 -10.19
C PRO A 89 -3.15 7.63 -9.63
N GLU A 90 -3.80 8.45 -10.46
CA GLU A 90 -4.93 9.31 -10.06
C GLU A 90 -6.20 8.52 -9.72
N VAL A 91 -6.31 7.26 -10.17
CA VAL A 91 -7.48 6.41 -9.90
C VAL A 91 -7.23 5.38 -8.79
N ILE A 92 -6.04 5.41 -8.18
CA ILE A 92 -5.73 4.56 -7.03
C ILE A 92 -6.56 5.02 -5.83
N THR A 93 -7.20 4.07 -5.18
CA THR A 93 -7.98 4.30 -3.96
C THR A 93 -7.47 3.41 -2.84
N ALA A 94 -7.67 3.84 -1.60
CA ALA A 94 -7.30 3.09 -0.41
C ALA A 94 -8.46 3.03 0.58
N ARG A 95 -8.63 1.88 1.24
CA ARG A 95 -9.61 1.66 2.30
C ARG A 95 -9.04 0.76 3.38
N LEU A 96 -9.33 1.05 4.63
CA LEU A 96 -9.04 0.19 5.77
C LEU A 96 -10.35 -0.45 6.22
N ASN A 97 -10.39 -1.78 6.32
CA ASN A 97 -11.58 -2.50 6.76
C ASN A 97 -11.58 -2.74 8.29
N ALA A 98 -12.71 -3.21 8.82
CA ALA A 98 -12.87 -3.47 10.25
C ALA A 98 -11.97 -4.61 10.79
N ASP A 99 -11.46 -5.46 9.90
CA ASP A 99 -10.52 -6.53 10.27
C ASP A 99 -9.06 -6.04 10.33
N GLY A 100 -8.83 -4.73 10.14
CA GLY A 100 -7.49 -4.14 10.18
C GLY A 100 -6.68 -4.34 8.90
N LYS A 101 -7.32 -4.64 7.77
CA LYS A 101 -6.64 -4.79 6.47
C LYS A 101 -6.76 -3.54 5.61
N LEU A 102 -5.61 -2.98 5.26
CA LEU A 102 -5.50 -1.90 4.28
C LEU A 102 -5.56 -2.50 2.87
N ILE A 103 -6.54 -2.07 2.09
CA ILE A 103 -6.73 -2.48 0.69
C ILE A 103 -6.48 -1.24 -0.18
N ILE A 104 -5.49 -1.33 -1.05
CA ILE A 104 -5.16 -0.29 -2.04
C ILE A 104 -5.45 -0.89 -3.41
N GLU A 105 -6.32 -0.26 -4.20
CA GLU A 105 -6.78 -0.83 -5.46
C GLU A 105 -6.97 0.22 -6.55
N ALA A 106 -6.76 -0.21 -7.79
CA ALA A 106 -7.03 0.55 -9.00
C ALA A 106 -7.53 -0.38 -10.11
N ALA A 107 -8.43 0.15 -10.95
CA ALA A 107 -8.71 -0.47 -12.24
C ALA A 107 -7.47 -0.30 -13.13
N CYS A 108 -6.96 -1.39 -13.67
CA CYS A 108 -5.99 -1.31 -14.75
C CYS A 108 -6.80 -0.93 -15.98
N ASN A 109 -6.50 0.21 -16.59
CA ASN A 109 -7.10 0.54 -17.86
C ASN A 109 -6.51 -0.47 -18.85
N GLU A 110 -7.31 -1.43 -19.32
CA GLU A 110 -7.24 -1.76 -20.74
C GLU A 110 -7.24 -0.41 -21.43
N GLN A 111 -6.19 -0.09 -22.20
CA GLN A 111 -6.34 0.98 -23.17
C GLN A 111 -7.69 0.71 -23.82
N GLU A 112 -8.63 1.66 -23.73
CA GLU A 112 -9.82 1.58 -24.56
C GLU A 112 -9.28 1.26 -25.94
N GLU A 113 -9.53 0.05 -26.42
CA GLU A 113 -9.27 -0.34 -27.79
C GLU A 113 -10.03 0.72 -28.56
N SER A 114 -9.31 1.75 -29.00
CA SER A 114 -9.86 2.81 -29.79
C SER A 114 -10.38 2.05 -31.00
N SER A 115 -11.70 1.87 -31.06
CA SER A 115 -12.36 1.34 -32.23
C SER A 115 -11.73 2.04 -33.43
N PRO A 116 -11.17 1.34 -34.44
CA PRO A 116 -10.43 2.02 -35.50
C PRO A 116 -11.32 3.11 -36.09
N THR A 117 -10.89 4.37 -35.95
CA THR A 117 -11.65 5.59 -36.32
C THR A 117 -11.71 5.81 -37.83
N GLU A 118 -11.62 4.74 -38.63
CA GLU A 118 -11.73 4.81 -40.08
C GLU A 118 -12.78 3.79 -40.55
N ARG A 119 -13.90 4.32 -41.02
CA ARG A 119 -14.91 3.57 -41.77
C ARG A 119 -15.14 4.27 -43.09
N ASP A 120 -14.94 3.55 -44.18
CA ASP A 120 -15.29 4.02 -45.52
C ASP A 120 -16.82 4.20 -45.63
N ILE A 121 -17.24 5.43 -45.94
CA ILE A 121 -18.64 5.74 -46.24
C ILE A 121 -18.81 5.74 -47.76
N PRO A 122 -19.61 4.82 -48.34
CA PRO A 122 -19.85 4.82 -49.78
C PRO A 122 -20.75 6.00 -50.18
N VAL A 123 -20.26 6.83 -51.10
CA VAL A 123 -21.04 7.93 -51.69
C VAL A 123 -21.93 7.37 -52.80
N ILE A 124 -23.24 7.33 -52.54
CA ILE A 124 -24.26 6.97 -53.53
C ILE A 124 -24.83 8.24 -54.18
N ARG A 125 -24.76 8.31 -55.50
CA ARG A 125 -25.39 9.37 -56.30
C ARG A 125 -26.90 9.13 -56.29
N VAL A 126 -27.66 10.09 -55.76
CA VAL A 126 -29.13 10.06 -55.83
C VAL A 126 -29.55 10.76 -57.12
N SER A 127 -30.34 10.08 -57.94
CA SER A 127 -31.00 10.64 -59.13
C SER A 127 -32.50 10.33 -59.05
N GLU A 128 -33.30 11.35 -58.76
CA GLU A 128 -34.31 11.99 -59.64
C GLU A 128 -35.00 13.14 -58.89
#